data_AF-A0A926PQT6-F1
#
_entry.id   AF-A0A926PQT6-F1
#
_cell.length_a   1.000
_cell.length_b   1.000
_cell.length_c   1.000
_cell.angle_alpha   90.00
_cell.angle_beta   90.00
_cell.angle_gamma   90.00
#
_symmetry.space_group_name_H-M   'P 1'
#
loop_
_entity.id
_entity.type
_entity.pdbx_description
1 polymer ?
#
loop_
_entity_poly.entity_id
_entity_poly.type
_entity_poly.pdbx_seq_one_letter_code
_entity_poly.pdbx_strand_id
1 'polypeptide(L)'
;MITKMITNSKTVLALTFVISSGFTLIDSVMHVASAGFIGVPSNYVYDTSGRSGPVSRHDYCTNSPDEFPNPFGSNADFRGPCARHDLCYDSPTDKKKCDVRLLQDMYTNCKNEYGPFNPVRHSCLKTAGIYFKAVVIAW
;
A
#
# COMPACT_ATOMS: atom_id res chain seq x y z
N MET A 1 -14.57 -32.72 27.87
CA MET A 1 -13.18 -32.39 27.46
C MET A 1 -13.21 -31.88 26.03
N ILE A 2 -12.43 -30.85 25.79
CA ILE A 2 -12.55 -29.84 24.74
C ILE A 2 -12.05 -30.38 23.39
N THR A 3 -12.86 -30.25 22.32
CA THR A 3 -12.35 -30.31 20.94
C THR A 3 -12.59 -28.97 20.26
N LYS A 4 -11.49 -28.42 19.75
CA LYS A 4 -11.30 -27.09 19.16
C LYS A 4 -12.21 -26.84 17.95
N MET A 5 -12.63 -25.58 17.83
CA MET A 5 -13.43 -25.06 16.73
C MET A 5 -12.70 -25.15 15.39
N ILE A 6 -13.47 -25.64 14.42
CA ILE A 6 -13.20 -25.79 13.00
C ILE A 6 -13.56 -24.47 12.30
N THR A 7 -12.60 -23.97 11.51
CA THR A 7 -12.68 -23.14 10.29
C THR A 7 -13.88 -22.23 10.00
N ASN A 8 -13.56 -20.94 9.83
CA ASN A 8 -13.93 -20.03 8.73
C ASN A 8 -15.17 -20.41 7.89
N SER A 9 -16.30 -19.73 8.12
CA SER A 9 -17.34 -19.61 7.09
C SER A 9 -18.07 -18.27 7.23
N LYS A 10 -18.29 -17.69 6.07
CA LYS A 10 -18.91 -16.39 5.79
C LYS A 10 -20.31 -16.33 6.38
N THR A 11 -20.59 -15.32 7.21
CA THR A 11 -21.97 -14.96 7.55
C THR A 11 -22.06 -13.45 7.72
N VAL A 12 -22.44 -12.75 6.66
CA VAL A 12 -22.89 -11.35 6.72
C VAL A 12 -24.38 -11.40 7.03
N LEU A 13 -24.75 -11.02 8.25
CA LEU A 13 -26.13 -10.83 8.65
C LEU A 13 -26.60 -9.47 8.10
N ALA A 14 -27.22 -9.48 6.92
CA ALA A 14 -27.85 -8.29 6.36
C ALA A 14 -29.17 -8.03 7.10
N LEU A 15 -29.17 -7.05 8.01
CA LEU A 15 -30.38 -6.54 8.64
C LEU A 15 -31.02 -5.52 7.70
N THR A 16 -31.97 -5.95 6.86
CA THR A 16 -32.73 -5.06 5.98
C THR A 16 -33.76 -4.28 6.80
N PHE A 17 -33.49 -2.99 7.07
CA PHE A 17 -34.53 -2.04 7.43
C PHE A 17 -35.11 -1.45 6.14
N VAL A 18 -36.38 -1.73 5.89
CA VAL A 18 -37.16 -1.16 4.79
C VAL A 18 -37.66 0.21 5.23
N ILE A 19 -37.25 1.28 4.55
CA ILE A 19 -37.91 2.59 4.63
C ILE A 19 -38.45 2.92 3.24
N SER A 20 -39.77 3.03 3.16
CA SER A 20 -40.50 3.36 1.95
C SER A 20 -40.38 4.84 1.59
N SER A 21 -40.59 5.11 0.30
CA SER A 21 -40.92 6.39 -0.35
C SER A 21 -39.80 7.43 -0.55
N GLY A 22 -39.29 7.46 -1.79
CA GLY A 22 -39.19 8.69 -2.59
C GLY A 22 -37.84 9.43 -2.60
N PHE A 23 -37.22 9.46 -3.78
CA PHE A 23 -36.17 10.41 -4.21
C PHE A 23 -34.83 10.39 -3.43
N THR A 24 -33.78 9.84 -4.03
CA THR A 24 -32.52 10.54 -4.44
C THR A 24 -31.28 9.63 -4.45
N LEU A 25 -30.49 9.82 -5.51
CA LEU A 25 -29.07 9.49 -5.73
C LEU A 25 -28.65 8.02 -5.79
N ILE A 26 -28.11 7.67 -6.96
CA ILE A 26 -27.23 6.52 -7.20
C ILE A 26 -26.37 6.20 -5.97
N ASP A 27 -26.60 5.03 -5.39
CA ASP A 27 -25.72 4.42 -4.40
C ASP A 27 -24.33 4.28 -5.04
N SER A 28 -23.50 5.28 -4.80
CA SER A 28 -22.06 5.15 -4.94
C SER A 28 -21.69 4.11 -3.90
N VAL A 29 -21.55 2.85 -4.33
CA VAL A 29 -20.94 1.80 -3.51
C VAL A 29 -19.54 2.30 -3.19
N MET A 30 -19.40 2.98 -2.04
CA MET A 30 -18.14 3.16 -1.35
C MET A 30 -17.67 1.75 -1.03
N HIS A 31 -16.91 1.18 -1.96
CA HIS A 31 -15.97 0.13 -1.64
C HIS A 31 -14.98 0.77 -0.65
N VAL A 32 -15.30 0.68 0.64
CA VAL A 32 -14.31 0.86 1.69
C VAL A 32 -13.40 -0.35 1.54
N ALA A 33 -12.44 -0.25 0.62
CA ALA A 33 -11.33 -1.17 0.57
C ALA A 33 -10.71 -1.12 1.97
N SER A 34 -10.76 -2.24 2.69
CA SER A 34 -9.77 -2.46 3.74
C SER A 34 -8.43 -2.11 3.12
N ALA A 35 -7.71 -1.16 3.68
CA ALA A 35 -6.41 -0.75 3.17
C ALA A 35 -5.43 -1.90 3.44
N GLY A 36 -5.58 -2.97 2.68
CA GLY A 36 -4.77 -4.16 2.76
C GLY A 36 -3.35 -3.83 2.33
N PHE A 37 -2.45 -4.68 2.77
CA PHE A 37 -1.05 -4.65 2.37
C PHE A 37 -0.87 -4.44 0.85
N ILE A 38 -0.03 -3.46 0.49
CA ILE A 38 0.40 -3.19 -0.88
C ILE A 38 1.61 -4.06 -1.17
N GLY A 39 1.36 -5.20 -1.82
CA GLY A 39 2.40 -6.11 -2.30
C GLY A 39 3.03 -5.69 -3.62
N VAL A 40 4.10 -6.39 -4.00
CA VAL A 40 4.73 -6.27 -5.31
C VAL A 40 3.74 -6.71 -6.40
N PRO A 41 3.46 -5.88 -7.42
CA PRO A 41 2.58 -6.26 -8.53
C PRO A 41 3.12 -7.48 -9.28
N SER A 42 2.25 -8.37 -9.73
CA SER A 42 2.66 -9.58 -10.47
C SER A 42 3.34 -9.28 -11.81
N ASN A 43 3.12 -8.08 -12.36
CA ASN A 43 3.75 -7.62 -13.60
C ASN A 43 5.05 -6.83 -13.35
N TYR A 44 5.50 -6.71 -12.10
CA TYR A 44 6.78 -6.09 -11.79
C TYR A 44 7.91 -7.06 -12.06
N VAL A 45 8.90 -6.62 -12.85
CA VAL A 45 10.14 -7.35 -13.09
C VAL A 45 11.25 -6.61 -12.38
N TYR A 46 11.87 -7.28 -11.40
CA TYR A 46 13.11 -6.78 -10.78
C TYR A 46 14.26 -7.07 -11.73
N ASP A 47 14.93 -6.02 -12.22
CA ASP A 47 16.02 -6.11 -13.17
C ASP A 47 17.07 -5.02 -12.96
N THR A 48 18.14 -5.38 -12.25
CA THR A 48 19.30 -4.50 -12.04
C THR A 48 20.32 -4.54 -13.18
N SER A 49 20.06 -5.32 -14.25
CA SER A 49 20.93 -5.38 -15.43
C SER A 49 20.66 -4.29 -16.47
N GLY A 50 19.52 -3.60 -16.35
CA GLY A 50 19.10 -2.55 -17.28
C GLY A 50 18.50 -3.07 -18.60
N ARG A 51 18.17 -4.36 -18.69
CA ARG A 51 17.56 -4.97 -19.89
C ARG A 51 16.08 -4.61 -20.02
N SER A 52 15.39 -4.42 -18.90
CA SER A 52 13.98 -4.05 -18.86
C SER A 52 13.72 -2.54 -18.97
N GLY A 53 14.75 -1.72 -18.82
CA GLY A 53 14.64 -0.25 -18.81
C GLY A 53 15.71 0.39 -17.92
N PRO A 54 15.55 1.67 -17.54
CA PRO A 54 16.40 2.29 -16.54
C PRO A 54 16.38 1.49 -15.23
N VAL A 55 17.55 1.16 -14.67
CA VAL A 55 17.67 0.32 -13.45
C VAL A 55 16.84 0.88 -12.30
N SER A 56 16.82 2.19 -12.12
CA SER A 56 16.05 2.90 -11.09
C SER A 56 14.52 2.84 -11.26
N ARG A 57 14.02 1.99 -12.16
CA ARG A 57 12.60 1.71 -12.39
C ARG A 57 12.30 0.22 -12.29
N HIS A 58 13.28 -0.58 -11.87
CA HIS A 58 13.18 -2.04 -11.76
C HIS A 58 14.02 -2.57 -10.59
N ASP A 59 14.29 -1.74 -9.59
CA ASP A 59 15.21 -2.05 -8.48
C ASP A 59 14.61 -1.86 -7.08
N TYR A 60 13.28 -1.79 -6.99
CA TYR A 60 12.51 -1.42 -5.80
C TYR A 60 12.80 0.00 -5.33
N CYS A 61 13.28 0.19 -4.11
CA CYS A 61 13.44 1.52 -3.54
C CYS A 61 14.85 2.04 -3.87
N THR A 62 15.07 2.53 -5.10
CA THR A 62 16.37 3.01 -5.58
C THR A 62 17.12 3.85 -4.52
N ASN A 63 18.35 3.44 -4.17
CA ASN A 63 19.23 4.08 -3.17
C ASN A 63 18.66 4.20 -1.74
N SER A 64 17.60 3.47 -1.42
CA SER A 64 16.96 3.47 -0.10
C SER A 64 16.67 2.04 0.37
N PRO A 65 16.50 1.81 1.68
CA PRO A 65 16.06 0.51 2.17
C PRO A 65 14.71 0.07 1.60
N ASP A 66 14.57 -1.22 1.32
CA ASP A 66 13.31 -1.82 0.84
C ASP A 66 12.26 -2.05 1.95
N GLU A 67 12.60 -1.72 3.19
CA GLU A 67 11.76 -1.91 4.36
C GLU A 67 12.02 -0.84 5.43
N PHE A 68 11.01 -0.54 6.25
CA PHE A 68 11.17 0.26 7.45
C PHE A 68 11.40 -0.65 8.66
N PRO A 69 12.57 -0.57 9.33
CA PRO A 69 12.94 -1.49 10.39
C PRO A 69 12.15 -1.25 11.68
N ASN A 70 11.79 -2.34 12.36
CA ASN A 70 11.23 -2.33 13.71
C ASN A 70 12.11 -3.18 14.64
N PRO A 71 12.76 -2.59 15.66
CA PRO A 71 13.67 -3.34 16.55
C PRO A 71 12.98 -4.42 17.41
N PHE A 72 11.65 -4.40 17.52
CA PHE A 72 10.89 -5.28 18.40
C PHE A 72 9.83 -6.10 17.69
N GLY A 73 9.88 -6.19 16.35
CA GLY A 73 8.87 -6.93 15.59
C GLY A 73 9.15 -6.94 14.10
N SER A 74 8.09 -7.18 13.32
CA SER A 74 8.14 -7.19 11.87
C SER A 74 8.34 -5.78 11.30
N ASN A 75 9.05 -5.74 10.17
CA ASN A 75 9.33 -4.53 9.41
C ASN A 75 8.17 -4.21 8.47
N ALA A 76 7.99 -2.94 8.14
CA ALA A 76 7.03 -2.56 7.10
C ALA A 76 7.72 -2.68 5.73
N ASP A 77 7.23 -3.57 4.89
CA ASP A 77 7.77 -3.81 3.54
C ASP A 77 7.40 -2.66 2.58
N PHE A 78 8.39 -2.08 1.90
CA PHE A 78 8.23 -1.01 0.93
C PHE A 78 8.47 -1.44 -0.52
N ARG A 79 8.84 -2.70 -0.77
CA ARG A 79 9.05 -3.23 -2.12
C ARG A 79 7.81 -3.09 -3.00
N GLY A 80 6.63 -3.36 -2.45
CA GLY A 80 5.36 -3.20 -3.16
C GLY A 80 5.08 -1.75 -3.60
N PRO A 81 5.06 -0.79 -2.66
CA PRO A 81 4.96 0.64 -2.99
C PRO A 81 6.00 1.12 -4.01
N CYS A 82 7.28 0.79 -3.81
CA CYS A 82 8.35 1.20 -4.73
C CYS A 82 8.19 0.55 -6.12
N ALA A 83 7.88 -0.75 -6.20
CA ALA A 83 7.60 -1.43 -7.46
C ALA A 83 6.43 -0.82 -8.26
N ARG A 84 5.39 -0.32 -7.57
CA ARG A 84 4.26 0.39 -8.22
C ARG A 84 4.66 1.77 -8.70
N HIS A 85 5.60 2.43 -8.01
CA HIS A 85 6.12 3.75 -8.38
C HIS A 85 7.00 3.67 -9.63
N ASP A 86 7.90 2.70 -9.64
CA ASP A 86 8.71 2.27 -10.78
C ASP A 86 7.89 2.05 -12.06
N LEU A 87 6.89 1.15 -12.00
CA LEU A 87 5.99 0.89 -13.13
C LEU A 87 5.21 2.14 -13.55
N CYS A 88 4.94 3.05 -12.61
CA CYS A 88 4.25 4.29 -12.92
C CYS A 88 5.15 5.24 -13.72
N TYR A 89 6.45 5.28 -13.42
CA TYR A 89 7.43 6.06 -14.17
C TYR A 89 7.66 5.55 -15.60
N ASP A 90 7.39 4.28 -15.87
CA ASP A 90 7.38 3.70 -17.23
C ASP A 90 6.06 3.90 -17.98
N SER A 91 5.05 4.44 -17.31
CA SER A 91 3.75 4.74 -17.90
C SER A 91 3.69 6.20 -18.37
N PRO A 92 2.71 6.57 -19.22
CA PRO A 92 2.46 7.98 -19.57
C PRO A 92 1.84 8.80 -18.42
N THR A 93 1.79 8.26 -17.19
CA THR A 93 1.24 8.95 -16.03
C THR A 93 2.14 10.11 -15.63
N ASP A 94 1.53 11.25 -15.28
CA ASP A 94 2.23 12.38 -14.72
C ASP A 94 3.05 11.98 -13.48
N LYS A 95 4.34 12.36 -13.46
CA LYS A 95 5.27 11.94 -12.42
C LYS A 95 4.79 12.34 -11.02
N LYS A 96 4.20 13.53 -10.85
CA LYS A 96 3.69 13.98 -9.55
C LYS A 96 2.56 13.06 -9.05
N LYS A 97 1.72 12.50 -9.93
CA LYS A 97 0.74 11.48 -9.54
C LYS A 97 1.41 10.19 -9.08
N CYS A 98 2.47 9.75 -9.76
CA CYS A 98 3.25 8.59 -9.33
C CYS A 98 3.85 8.81 -7.94
N ASP A 99 4.47 9.97 -7.71
CA ASP A 99 5.09 10.32 -6.42
C ASP A 99 4.05 10.36 -5.28
N VAL A 100 2.89 10.98 -5.52
CA VAL A 100 1.81 11.01 -4.52
C VAL A 100 1.29 9.60 -4.22
N ARG A 101 1.20 8.73 -5.23
CA ARG A 101 0.79 7.33 -5.04
C ARG A 101 1.80 6.56 -4.21
N LEU A 102 3.11 6.74 -4.42
CA LEU A 102 4.15 6.14 -3.59
C LEU A 102 3.91 6.45 -2.11
N LEU A 103 3.68 7.73 -1.77
CA LEU A 103 3.41 8.13 -0.39
C LEU A 103 2.19 7.41 0.21
N GLN A 104 1.10 7.33 -0.54
CA GLN A 104 -0.14 6.70 -0.10
C GLN A 104 0.02 5.19 0.10
N ASP A 105 0.72 4.52 -0.80
CA ASP A 105 0.98 3.09 -0.75
C ASP A 105 1.92 2.74 0.43
N MET A 106 2.99 3.51 0.64
CA MET A 106 3.86 3.35 1.81
C MET A 106 3.11 3.60 3.12
N TYR A 107 2.24 4.63 3.16
CA TYR A 107 1.37 4.87 4.32
C TYR A 107 0.46 3.68 4.60
N THR A 108 -0.06 3.03 3.56
CA THR A 108 -0.89 1.84 3.70
C THR A 108 -0.11 0.71 4.35
N ASN A 109 1.10 0.43 3.88
CA ASN A 109 1.95 -0.61 4.47
C ASN A 109 2.35 -0.29 5.92
N CYS A 110 2.69 0.96 6.25
CA CYS A 110 2.92 1.37 7.62
C CYS A 110 1.72 1.14 8.54
N LYS A 111 0.50 1.40 8.06
CA LYS A 111 -0.75 1.25 8.83
C LYS A 111 -1.21 -0.20 8.93
N ASN A 112 -0.90 -1.01 7.93
CA ASN A 112 -1.17 -2.45 7.92
C ASN A 112 -0.23 -3.18 8.88
N GLU A 113 1.05 -2.82 8.89
CA GLU A 113 2.07 -3.45 9.72
C GLU A 113 1.94 -3.04 11.20
N TYR A 114 1.76 -1.75 11.44
CA TYR A 114 1.79 -1.21 12.79
C TYR A 114 0.39 -0.78 13.24
N GLY A 115 -0.07 -1.39 14.33
CA GLY A 115 -1.34 -1.05 14.97
C GLY A 115 -1.44 0.45 15.32
N PRO A 116 -2.66 0.99 15.48
CA PRO A 116 -2.90 2.42 15.55
C PRO A 116 -2.18 3.14 16.71
N PHE A 117 -1.93 2.44 17.81
CA PHE A 117 -1.25 2.93 19.01
C PHE A 117 0.24 2.60 19.07
N ASN A 118 0.79 1.92 18.05
CA ASN A 118 2.21 1.60 18.01
C ASN A 118 3.02 2.86 17.62
N PRO A 119 3.97 3.35 18.44
CA PRO A 119 4.77 4.53 18.11
C PRO A 119 5.63 4.33 16.85
N VAL A 120 6.03 3.09 16.53
CA VAL A 120 6.75 2.74 15.29
C VAL A 120 5.95 3.13 14.05
N ARG A 121 4.61 3.11 14.12
CA ARG A 121 3.72 3.56 13.04
C ARG A 121 4.01 5.01 12.65
N HIS A 122 4.15 5.90 13.64
CA HIS A 122 4.38 7.32 13.38
C HIS A 122 5.73 7.55 12.71
N SER A 123 6.77 6.84 13.16
CA SER A 123 8.10 6.88 12.55
C SER A 123 8.08 6.34 11.11
N CYS A 124 7.37 5.23 10.86
CA CYS A 124 7.19 4.68 9.52
C CYS A 124 6.52 5.69 8.57
N LEU A 125 5.44 6.34 9.01
CA LEU A 125 4.75 7.36 8.22
C LEU A 125 5.66 8.57 7.92
N LYS A 126 6.49 8.99 8.88
CA LYS A 126 7.48 10.05 8.64
C LYS A 126 8.52 9.63 7.61
N THR A 127 9.03 8.41 7.69
CA THR A 127 9.98 7.85 6.71
C THR A 127 9.38 7.79 5.32
N ALA A 128 8.14 7.33 5.16
CA ALA A 128 7.44 7.37 3.88
C ALA A 128 7.36 8.79 3.30
N GLY A 129 7.17 9.81 4.15
CA GLY A 129 7.26 11.22 3.75
C GLY A 129 8.66 11.63 3.26
N ILE A 130 9.73 11.04 3.80
CA ILE A 130 11.11 11.28 3.36
C ILE A 130 11.33 10.68 1.96
N TYR A 131 10.84 9.48 1.70
CA TYR A 131 10.93 8.83 0.39
C TYR A 131 10.22 9.67 -0.68
N PHE A 132 8.99 10.11 -0.38
CA PHE A 132 8.26 11.02 -1.26
C PHE A 132 9.04 12.31 -1.54
N LYS A 133 9.62 12.94 -0.51
CA LYS A 133 10.42 14.15 -0.71
C LYS A 133 11.65 13.88 -1.58
N ALA A 134 12.34 12.77 -1.38
CA ALA A 134 13.52 12.39 -2.16
C ALA A 134 13.18 12.28 -3.65
N VAL A 135 12.11 11.57 -4.01
CA VAL A 135 11.71 11.44 -5.42
C VAL A 135 11.17 12.75 -6.01
N VAL A 136 10.63 13.66 -5.18
CA VAL A 136 10.17 14.98 -5.63
C VAL A 136 11.32 15.95 -5.90
N ILE A 137 12.46 15.86 -5.19
CA ILE A 137 13.61 16.75 -5.39
C ILE A 137 14.63 16.22 -6.41
N ALA A 138 14.61 14.92 -6.71
CA ALA A 138 15.46 14.33 -7.74
C ALA A 138 15.00 14.79 -9.13
N TRP A 139 15.53 15.93 -9.57
CA TRP A 139 15.35 16.54 -10.88
C TRP A 139 16.60 17.33 -11.30
#